data_AF-R4MHZ0-F1
#
_entry.id   AF-R4MHZ0-F1
#
_cell.length_a   1.000
_cell.length_b   1.000
_cell.length_c   1.000
_cell.angle_alpha   90.00
_cell.angle_beta   90.00
_cell.angle_gamma   90.00
#
_symmetry.space_group_name_H-M   'P 1'
#
loop_
_entity.id
_entity.type
_entity.pdbx_description
1 polymer ?
#
loop_
_entity_poly.entity_id
_entity_poly.type
_entity_poly.pdbx_seq_one_letter_code
_entity_poly.pdbx_strand_id
1 'polypeptide(L)'
;MDEATFWAAQAVLDAPGRAPGRKSVRRHLLTGLAGCGKCGNHLAGSYRTDGQVVYVCKACHGVAILADNIEPILYHIVAERLAMPDAVDLLRREIHDAAEAETIRLELETLYGELDRLAVERAEGLLTARQVKISTDIVNAKITKLQARQQDQERLRVFDGIPLGTPQVAGMIAELSPDRFRAVLDVLAEVVVQPVGKSGRIFNPERVQVNWR
;
A
#
# COMPACT_ATOMS: atom_id res chain seq x y z
N MET A 1 4.13 36.10 15.45
CA MET A 1 5.31 35.22 15.29
C MET A 1 6.48 36.11 14.95
N ASP A 2 7.61 35.96 15.64
CA ASP A 2 8.82 36.67 15.25
C ASP A 2 9.44 36.02 13.99
N GLU A 3 10.24 36.81 13.30
CA GLU A 3 10.84 36.45 12.02
C GLU A 3 11.86 35.30 12.16
N ALA A 4 12.58 35.21 13.27
CA ALA A 4 13.52 34.12 13.52
C ALA A 4 12.81 32.77 13.65
N THR A 5 11.65 32.75 14.33
CA THR A 5 10.78 31.57 14.44
C THR A 5 10.21 31.16 13.07
N PHE A 6 9.89 32.11 12.19
CA PHE A 6 9.44 31.82 10.83
C PHE A 6 10.52 31.14 9.98
N TRP A 7 11.74 31.69 9.98
CA TRP A 7 12.86 31.13 9.21
C TRP A 7 13.36 29.79 9.75
N ALA A 8 13.35 29.61 11.08
CA ALA A 8 13.67 28.33 11.71
C ALA A 8 12.67 27.24 11.33
N ALA A 9 11.37 27.56 11.30
CA ALA A 9 10.34 26.64 10.83
C ALA A 9 10.53 26.30 9.34
N GLN A 10 10.86 27.28 8.50
CA GLN A 10 11.07 27.01 7.07
C GLN A 10 12.27 26.11 6.79
N ALA A 11 13.39 26.31 7.51
CA ALA A 11 14.56 25.44 7.37
C ALA A 11 14.25 23.97 7.71
N VAL A 12 13.33 23.72 8.66
CA VAL A 12 12.86 22.37 9.01
C VAL A 12 11.90 21.82 7.95
N LEU A 13 11.02 22.66 7.40
CA LEU A 13 10.02 22.25 6.42
C LEU A 13 10.62 21.96 5.03
N ASP A 14 11.67 22.69 4.65
CA ASP A 14 12.36 22.60 3.35
C ASP A 14 13.60 21.69 3.36
N ALA A 15 13.89 21.02 4.49
CA ALA A 15 15.07 20.16 4.63
C ALA A 15 15.06 19.01 3.59
N PRO A 16 16.12 18.86 2.77
CA PRO A 16 16.23 17.74 1.83
C PRO A 16 16.36 16.43 2.61
N GLY A 17 15.43 15.50 2.38
CA GLY A 17 15.29 14.27 3.15
C GLY A 17 14.17 14.30 4.20
N ARG A 18 13.41 15.41 4.31
CA ARG A 18 12.16 15.42 5.07
C ARG A 18 11.22 14.36 4.52
N ALA A 19 11.05 13.27 5.26
CA ALA A 19 10.04 12.27 4.95
C ALA A 19 8.67 12.95 4.98
N PRO A 20 7.80 12.73 3.97
CA PRO A 20 6.42 13.18 4.06
C PRO A 20 5.85 12.68 5.39
N GLY A 21 5.22 13.58 6.15
CA GLY A 21 4.67 13.26 7.47
C GLY A 21 3.86 11.96 7.41
N ARG A 22 3.84 11.21 8.51
CA ARG A 22 3.16 9.91 8.63
C ARG A 22 1.84 9.97 7.85
N LYS A 23 1.74 9.21 6.74
CA LYS A 23 0.57 9.26 5.85
C LYS A 23 -0.66 9.16 6.74
N SER A 24 -1.52 10.18 6.72
CA SER A 24 -2.74 10.18 7.52
C SER A 24 -3.44 8.85 7.27
N VAL A 25 -3.78 8.10 8.32
CA VAL A 25 -4.57 6.88 8.20
C VAL A 25 -5.72 7.19 7.26
N ARG A 26 -5.83 6.46 6.15
CA ARG A 26 -6.84 6.76 5.14
C ARG A 26 -8.19 6.53 5.81
N ARG A 27 -8.95 7.62 6.00
CA ARG A 27 -10.17 7.64 6.82
C ARG A 27 -11.25 6.61 6.41
N HIS A 28 -11.25 6.18 5.15
CA HIS A 28 -12.27 5.29 4.59
C HIS A 28 -11.65 4.07 3.89
N LEU A 29 -12.24 2.90 4.13
CA LEU A 29 -11.73 1.57 3.78
C LEU A 29 -11.30 1.43 2.32
N LEU A 30 -11.99 2.03 1.35
CA LEU A 30 -11.68 1.83 -0.08
C LEU A 30 -11.03 3.02 -0.77
N THR A 31 -10.67 4.07 -0.02
CA THR A 31 -10.03 5.26 -0.60
C THR A 31 -8.70 4.89 -1.25
N GLY A 32 -8.55 5.20 -2.54
CA GLY A 32 -7.34 4.87 -3.29
C GLY A 32 -7.11 3.38 -3.52
N LEU A 33 -8.14 2.54 -3.32
CA LEU A 33 -8.10 1.10 -3.58
C LEU A 33 -9.14 0.69 -4.63
N ALA A 34 -10.37 1.20 -4.52
CA ALA A 34 -11.38 0.97 -5.54
C ALA A 34 -11.13 1.86 -6.77
N GLY A 35 -11.18 1.26 -7.96
CA GLY A 35 -11.03 1.90 -9.26
C GLY A 35 -12.35 2.35 -9.88
N CYS A 36 -12.29 3.35 -10.75
CA CYS A 36 -13.41 3.87 -11.53
C CYS A 36 -13.46 3.18 -12.90
N GLY A 37 -14.48 2.36 -13.15
CA GLY A 37 -14.67 1.67 -14.43
C GLY A 37 -14.91 2.58 -15.63
N LYS A 38 -15.15 3.89 -15.40
CA LYS A 38 -15.32 4.88 -16.48
C LYS A 38 -14.02 5.51 -16.97
N CYS A 39 -13.08 5.80 -16.07
CA CYS A 39 -11.90 6.61 -16.39
C CYS A 39 -10.60 6.09 -15.77
N GLY A 40 -10.59 4.91 -15.16
CA GLY A 40 -9.41 4.24 -14.61
C GLY A 40 -8.81 4.86 -13.34
N ASN A 41 -9.25 6.05 -12.92
CA ASN A 41 -8.78 6.69 -11.68
C ASN A 41 -9.39 6.02 -10.43
N HIS A 42 -8.78 6.23 -9.27
CA HIS A 42 -9.30 5.69 -8.02
C HIS A 42 -10.49 6.49 -7.46
N LEU A 43 -11.31 5.81 -6.66
CA LEU A 43 -12.37 6.41 -5.86
C LEU A 43 -11.79 6.96 -4.55
N ALA A 44 -12.36 8.07 -4.09
CA ALA A 44 -12.06 8.66 -2.79
C ALA A 44 -13.31 8.65 -1.92
N GLY A 45 -13.14 8.28 -0.65
CA GLY A 45 -14.21 8.37 0.35
C GLY A 45 -14.60 9.83 0.60
N SER A 46 -15.90 10.04 0.79
CA SER A 46 -16.54 11.31 1.14
C SER A 46 -17.76 11.01 1.99
N TYR A 47 -18.26 12.00 2.70
CA TYR A 47 -19.58 11.92 3.33
C TYR A 47 -20.65 12.51 2.41
N ARG A 48 -21.83 11.90 2.42
CA ARG A 48 -23.07 12.50 1.92
C ARG A 48 -23.68 13.38 3.01
N THR A 49 -24.68 14.18 2.62
CA THR A 49 -25.40 15.08 3.53
C THR A 49 -26.12 14.34 4.66
N ASP A 50 -26.51 13.08 4.43
CA ASP A 50 -27.14 12.19 5.40
C ASP A 50 -26.13 11.47 6.33
N GLY A 51 -24.83 11.77 6.21
CA GLY A 51 -23.77 11.16 7.01
C GLY A 51 -23.26 9.82 6.50
N GLN A 52 -23.83 9.26 5.43
CA GLN A 52 -23.33 8.01 4.85
C GLN A 52 -22.00 8.21 4.13
N VAL A 53 -21.12 7.21 4.23
CA VAL A 53 -19.87 7.18 3.47
C VAL A 53 -20.14 6.78 2.03
N VAL A 54 -19.61 7.56 1.09
CA VAL A 54 -19.69 7.31 -0.35
C VAL A 54 -18.29 7.36 -0.96
N TYR A 55 -17.99 6.39 -1.82
CA TYR A 55 -16.79 6.39 -2.64
C TYR A 55 -17.11 7.03 -3.99
N VAL A 56 -16.43 8.12 -4.32
CA VAL A 56 -16.68 8.89 -5.55
C VAL A 56 -15.39 9.08 -6.33
N CYS A 57 -15.45 8.92 -7.65
CA CYS A 57 -14.34 9.29 -8.52
C CYS A 57 -14.18 10.81 -8.56
N LYS A 58 -13.09 11.34 -8.04
CA LYS A 58 -12.83 12.80 -8.03
C LYS A 58 -12.28 13.34 -9.36
N ALA A 59 -11.93 12.45 -10.29
CA ALA A 59 -11.44 12.85 -11.62
C ALA A 59 -12.59 13.13 -12.60
N CYS A 60 -13.54 12.19 -12.73
CA CYS A 60 -14.63 12.31 -13.71
C CYS A 60 -16.02 12.45 -13.10
N HIS A 61 -16.16 12.27 -11.78
CA HIS A 61 -17.43 12.27 -11.05
C HIS A 61 -18.52 11.32 -11.59
N GLY A 62 -18.17 10.42 -12.52
CA GLY A 62 -19.11 9.55 -13.22
C GLY A 62 -19.39 8.22 -12.51
N VAL A 63 -18.68 7.92 -11.42
CA VAL A 63 -18.88 6.72 -10.61
C VAL A 63 -18.93 7.10 -9.15
N ALA A 64 -19.99 6.64 -8.50
CA ALA A 64 -20.19 6.71 -7.06
C ALA A 64 -20.82 5.41 -6.54
N ILE A 65 -20.46 5.02 -5.33
CA ILE A 65 -21.04 3.86 -4.63
C ILE A 65 -21.02 4.10 -3.11
N LEU A 66 -22.11 3.72 -2.43
CA LEU A 66 -22.18 3.79 -0.97
C LEU A 66 -21.31 2.71 -0.34
N ALA A 67 -20.63 3.05 0.77
CA ALA A 67 -19.84 2.11 1.55
C ALA A 67 -20.69 0.90 1.97
N ASP A 68 -21.90 1.15 2.49
CA ASP A 68 -22.85 0.13 2.93
C ASP A 68 -23.21 -0.89 1.84
N ASN A 69 -23.07 -0.53 0.57
CA ASN A 69 -23.34 -1.43 -0.56
C ASN A 69 -22.11 -2.24 -0.98
N ILE A 70 -20.91 -1.66 -0.96
CA ILE A 70 -19.70 -2.28 -1.50
C ILE A 70 -18.89 -3.02 -0.43
N GLU A 71 -18.76 -2.47 0.77
CA GLU A 71 -17.87 -3.03 1.79
C GLU A 71 -18.32 -4.42 2.24
N PRO A 72 -19.61 -4.69 2.55
CA PRO A 72 -20.04 -6.04 2.93
C PRO A 72 -19.79 -7.08 1.84
N ILE A 73 -19.97 -6.71 0.57
CA ILE A 73 -19.69 -7.57 -0.57
C ILE A 73 -18.20 -7.95 -0.60
N LEU A 74 -17.32 -6.98 -0.40
CA LEU A 74 -15.88 -7.23 -0.41
C LEU A 74 -15.44 -8.10 0.77
N TYR A 75 -15.94 -7.85 1.99
CA TYR A 75 -15.66 -8.71 3.14
C TYR A 75 -16.08 -10.16 2.86
N HIS A 76 -17.28 -10.35 2.31
CA HIS A 76 -17.81 -11.68 1.99
C HIS A 76 -16.98 -12.39 0.91
N ILE A 77 -16.71 -11.73 -0.22
CA ILE A 77 -16.00 -12.34 -1.35
C ILE A 77 -14.54 -12.65 -0.99
N VAL A 78 -13.87 -11.78 -0.22
CA VAL A 78 -12.51 -12.04 0.29
C VAL A 78 -12.51 -13.24 1.23
N ALA A 79 -13.48 -13.33 2.15
CA ALA A 79 -13.60 -14.46 3.05
C ALA A 79 -13.80 -15.78 2.31
N GLU A 80 -14.68 -15.81 1.31
CA GLU A 80 -14.90 -17.00 0.47
C GLU A 80 -13.65 -17.39 -0.29
N ARG A 81 -12.96 -16.42 -0.91
CA ARG A 81 -11.74 -16.69 -1.68
C ARG A 81 -10.65 -17.32 -0.81
N LEU A 82 -10.45 -16.79 0.39
CA LEU A 82 -9.43 -17.26 1.33
C LEU A 82 -9.82 -18.57 2.03
N ALA A 83 -11.10 -18.94 2.04
CA ALA A 83 -11.58 -20.24 2.52
C ALA A 83 -11.37 -21.37 1.50
N MET A 84 -11.08 -21.05 0.23
CA MET A 84 -10.81 -22.07 -0.80
C MET A 84 -9.51 -22.84 -0.49
N PRO A 85 -9.44 -24.17 -0.72
CA PRO A 85 -8.27 -24.97 -0.35
C PRO A 85 -6.94 -24.55 -1.01
N ASP A 86 -7.00 -23.91 -2.17
CA ASP A 86 -5.84 -23.38 -2.89
C ASP A 86 -5.26 -22.11 -2.23
N ALA A 87 -5.99 -21.45 -1.34
CA ALA A 87 -5.52 -20.27 -0.63
C ALA A 87 -4.27 -20.55 0.22
N VAL A 88 -4.05 -21.81 0.64
CA VAL A 88 -2.87 -22.22 1.41
C VAL A 88 -1.57 -22.02 0.62
N ASP A 89 -1.63 -22.03 -0.71
CA ASP A 89 -0.47 -21.73 -1.55
C ASP A 89 0.01 -20.27 -1.42
N LEU A 90 -0.84 -19.35 -0.93
CA LEU A 90 -0.44 -17.98 -0.59
C LEU A 90 0.56 -17.95 0.57
N LEU A 91 0.38 -18.80 1.59
CA LEU A 91 1.33 -18.93 2.71
C LEU A 91 2.66 -19.55 2.25
N ARG A 92 2.63 -20.47 1.27
CA ARG A 92 3.87 -21.04 0.71
C ARG A 92 4.69 -19.99 -0.01
N ARG A 93 4.04 -19.11 -0.79
CA ARG A 93 4.71 -17.95 -1.41
C ARG A 93 5.35 -17.08 -0.33
N GLU A 94 4.60 -16.75 0.72
CA GLU A 94 5.08 -15.94 1.84
C GLU A 94 6.33 -16.52 2.53
N ILE A 95 6.41 -17.85 2.72
CA ILE A 95 7.60 -18.51 3.30
C ILE A 95 8.81 -18.36 2.38
N HIS A 96 8.64 -18.53 1.06
CA HIS A 96 9.72 -18.32 0.10
C HIS A 96 10.18 -16.86 0.08
N ASP A 97 9.23 -15.93 0.15
CA ASP A 97 9.50 -14.50 0.22
C ASP A 97 10.20 -14.10 1.51
N ALA A 98 9.96 -14.79 2.63
CA ALA A 98 10.66 -14.53 3.90
C ALA A 98 12.16 -14.83 3.83
N ALA A 99 12.56 -15.89 3.10
CA ALA A 99 13.97 -16.20 2.86
C ALA A 99 14.62 -15.17 1.93
N GLU A 100 13.90 -14.73 0.89
CA GLU A 100 14.34 -13.65 0.02
C GLU A 100 14.43 -12.31 0.79
N ALA A 101 13.50 -12.03 1.71
CA ALA A 101 13.49 -10.84 2.55
C ALA A 101 14.72 -10.79 3.47
N GLU A 102 15.11 -11.93 4.05
CA GLU A 102 16.33 -12.01 4.84
C GLU A 102 17.57 -11.77 3.96
N THR A 103 17.58 -12.29 2.72
CA THR A 103 18.65 -12.04 1.76
C THR A 103 18.75 -10.56 1.42
N ILE A 104 17.62 -9.90 1.14
CA ILE A 104 17.55 -8.45 0.88
C ILE A 104 18.03 -7.65 2.10
N ARG A 105 17.67 -8.08 3.31
CA ARG A 105 18.12 -7.42 4.56
C ARG A 105 19.64 -7.46 4.70
N LEU A 106 20.25 -8.63 4.47
CA LEU A 106 21.70 -8.81 4.53
C LEU A 106 22.43 -8.01 3.42
N GLU A 107 21.86 -7.96 2.21
CA GLU A 107 22.39 -7.14 1.12
C GLU A 107 22.32 -5.64 1.44
N LEU A 108 21.22 -5.18 2.03
CA LEU A 108 21.08 -3.79 2.47
C LEU A 108 22.12 -3.43 3.55
N GLU A 109 22.29 -4.28 4.55
CA GLU A 109 23.31 -4.09 5.59
C GLU A 109 24.71 -4.01 4.98
N THR A 110 25.01 -4.88 4.01
CA THR A 110 26.28 -4.86 3.26
C THR A 110 26.49 -3.54 2.51
N LEU A 111 25.46 -3.01 1.84
CA LEU A 111 25.53 -1.77 1.08
C LEU A 111 25.67 -0.55 2.01
N TYR A 112 24.99 -0.53 3.17
CA TYR A 112 25.21 0.52 4.17
C TYR A 112 26.64 0.48 4.71
N GLY A 113 27.18 -0.70 4.98
CA GLY A 113 28.60 -0.85 5.34
C GLY A 113 29.57 -0.44 4.23
N GLU A 114 29.16 -0.49 2.95
CA GLU A 114 29.94 0.07 1.83
C GLU A 114 29.94 1.61 1.86
N LEU A 115 28.80 2.25 2.15
CA LEU A 115 28.74 3.71 2.31
C LEU A 115 29.62 4.20 3.46
N ASP A 116 29.63 3.51 4.59
CA ASP A 116 30.48 3.84 5.74
C ASP A 116 31.96 3.71 5.39
N ARG A 117 32.35 2.65 4.68
CA ARG A 117 33.73 2.47 4.19
C ARG A 117 34.15 3.58 3.24
N LEU A 118 33.28 3.96 2.28
CA LEU A 118 33.56 5.08 1.37
C LEU A 118 33.78 6.40 2.12
N ALA A 119 33.06 6.63 3.22
CA ALA A 119 33.24 7.80 4.07
C ALA A 119 34.59 7.78 4.80
N VAL A 120 35.00 6.62 5.34
CA VAL A 120 36.31 6.45 5.99
C VAL A 120 37.45 6.65 4.98
N GLU A 121 37.41 5.98 3.83
CA GLU A 121 38.42 6.12 2.77
C GLU A 121 38.54 7.56 2.27
N ARG A 122 37.43 8.31 2.26
CA ARG A 122 37.45 9.75 1.96
C ARG A 122 38.19 10.56 3.02
N ALA A 123 37.93 10.27 4.29
CA ALA A 123 38.54 10.94 5.42
C ALA A 123 40.05 10.66 5.50
N GLU A 124 40.47 9.45 5.15
CA GLU A 124 41.88 9.04 5.03
C GLU A 124 42.57 9.60 3.79
N GLY A 125 41.82 10.22 2.88
CA GLY A 125 42.36 10.82 1.65
C GLY A 125 42.66 9.83 0.53
N LEU A 126 42.24 8.57 0.66
CA LEU A 126 42.40 7.54 -0.37
C LEU A 126 41.53 7.80 -1.59
N LEU A 127 40.39 8.49 -1.40
CA LEU A 127 39.46 8.85 -2.46
C LEU A 127 39.28 10.37 -2.58
N THR A 128 39.09 10.83 -3.81
CA THR A 128 38.69 12.21 -4.09
C THR A 128 37.19 12.41 -3.84
N ALA A 129 36.78 13.66 -3.60
CA ALA A 129 35.37 14.00 -3.41
C ALA A 129 34.48 13.57 -4.60
N ARG A 130 34.99 13.69 -5.83
CA ARG A 130 34.27 13.26 -7.04
C ARG A 130 34.07 11.75 -7.09
N GLN A 131 35.10 10.97 -6.75
CA GLN A 131 35.02 9.51 -6.75
C GLN A 131 34.00 9.02 -5.71
N VAL A 132 34.07 9.54 -4.48
CA VAL A 132 33.15 9.16 -3.39
C VAL A 132 31.71 9.50 -3.73
N LYS A 133 31.47 10.66 -4.35
CA LYS A 133 30.13 11.03 -4.80
C LYS A 133 29.58 10.03 -5.82
N ILE A 134 30.36 9.68 -6.84
CA ILE A 134 29.93 8.73 -7.88
C ILE A 134 29.63 7.35 -7.25
N SER A 135 30.53 6.85 -6.39
CA SER A 135 30.33 5.57 -5.70
C SER A 135 29.10 5.59 -4.80
N THR A 136 28.89 6.66 -4.04
CA THR A 136 27.72 6.85 -3.17
C THR A 136 26.42 6.85 -3.97
N ASP A 137 26.38 7.56 -5.10
CA ASP A 137 25.19 7.63 -5.96
C ASP A 137 24.84 6.23 -6.53
N ILE A 138 25.84 5.41 -6.89
CA ILE A 138 25.64 4.03 -7.35
C ILE A 138 25.10 3.13 -6.23
N VAL A 139 25.69 3.19 -5.04
CA VAL A 139 25.27 2.37 -3.89
C VAL A 139 23.85 2.74 -3.45
N ASN A 140 23.53 4.04 -3.39
CA ASN A 140 22.17 4.51 -3.09
C ASN A 140 21.13 4.04 -4.11
N ALA A 141 21.49 3.98 -5.39
CA ALA A 141 20.59 3.44 -6.42
C ALA A 141 20.30 1.94 -6.21
N LYS A 142 21.28 1.16 -5.74
CA LYS A 142 21.08 -0.25 -5.36
C LYS A 142 20.19 -0.37 -4.13
N ILE A 143 20.47 0.41 -3.08
CA ILE A 143 19.66 0.46 -1.85
C ILE A 143 18.19 0.77 -2.18
N THR A 144 17.94 1.79 -3.00
CA THR A 144 16.58 2.20 -3.39
C THR A 144 15.83 1.05 -4.08
N LYS A 145 16.50 0.29 -4.97
CA LYS A 145 15.89 -0.87 -5.64
C LYS A 145 15.58 -2.00 -4.67
N LEU A 146 16.49 -2.29 -3.74
CA LEU A 146 16.29 -3.34 -2.73
C LEU A 146 15.19 -2.98 -1.73
N GLN A 147 15.13 -1.73 -1.28
CA GLN A 147 14.06 -1.25 -0.41
C GLN A 147 12.68 -1.34 -1.07
N ALA A 148 12.58 -1.06 -2.37
CA ALA A 148 11.33 -1.25 -3.11
C ALA A 148 10.88 -2.73 -3.11
N ARG A 149 11.82 -3.66 -3.34
CA ARG A 149 11.55 -5.11 -3.29
C ARG A 149 11.15 -5.58 -1.88
N GLN A 150 11.83 -5.10 -0.84
CA GLN A 150 11.50 -5.42 0.55
C GLN A 150 10.09 -4.97 0.92
N GLN A 151 9.68 -3.78 0.47
CA GLN A 151 8.35 -3.25 0.75
C GLN A 151 7.23 -4.06 0.08
N ASP A 152 7.51 -4.66 -1.08
CA ASP A 152 6.57 -5.56 -1.75
C ASP A 152 6.45 -6.92 -1.01
N GLN A 153 7.53 -7.42 -0.38
CA GLN A 153 7.50 -8.64 0.43
C GLN A 153 6.82 -8.45 1.79
N GLU A 154 7.00 -7.30 2.45
CA GLU A 154 6.29 -7.01 3.71
C GLU A 154 4.77 -6.97 3.54
N ARG A 155 4.27 -6.64 2.34
CA ARG A 155 2.84 -6.72 2.01
C ARG A 155 2.29 -8.14 2.01
N LEU A 156 3.14 -9.17 1.97
CA LEU A 156 2.68 -10.58 1.93
C LEU A 156 2.47 -11.16 3.32
N ARG A 157 3.04 -10.54 4.38
CA ARG A 157 2.74 -10.85 5.79
C ARG A 157 1.34 -10.48 6.25
N VAL A 158 0.48 -10.07 5.33
CA VAL A 158 -0.91 -9.71 5.60
C VAL A 158 -1.74 -10.93 6.00
N PHE A 159 -1.33 -12.13 5.60
CA PHE A 159 -2.03 -13.39 5.86
C PHE A 159 -1.68 -14.04 7.20
N ASP A 160 -0.70 -13.51 7.95
CA ASP A 160 -0.22 -14.07 9.22
C ASP A 160 -1.34 -14.32 10.25
N GLY A 161 -1.59 -15.58 10.61
CA GLY A 161 -2.65 -15.94 11.56
C GLY A 161 -4.07 -15.97 10.98
N ILE A 162 -4.24 -15.82 9.66
CA ILE A 162 -5.50 -16.15 8.98
C ILE A 162 -5.48 -17.65 8.64
N PRO A 163 -6.48 -18.45 9.06
CA PRO A 163 -6.50 -19.89 8.84
C PRO A 163 -6.92 -20.24 7.39
N LEU A 164 -6.06 -19.94 6.41
CA LEU A 164 -6.36 -20.11 4.98
C LEU A 164 -6.81 -21.52 4.61
N GLY A 165 -7.71 -21.63 3.63
CA GLY A 165 -8.25 -22.90 3.16
C GLY A 165 -9.24 -23.57 4.11
N THR A 166 -9.73 -22.83 5.11
CA THR A 166 -10.67 -23.34 6.10
C THR A 166 -11.95 -22.49 6.18
N PRO A 167 -13.09 -23.06 6.63
CA PRO A 167 -14.31 -22.27 6.86
C PRO A 167 -14.18 -21.20 7.94
N GLN A 168 -13.19 -21.30 8.84
CA GLN A 168 -12.97 -20.36 9.95
C GLN A 168 -12.47 -18.99 9.48
N VAL A 169 -12.02 -18.87 8.23
CA VAL A 169 -11.54 -17.61 7.63
C VAL A 169 -12.56 -16.49 7.74
N ALA A 170 -13.86 -16.78 7.56
CA ALA A 170 -14.90 -15.75 7.58
C ALA A 170 -14.97 -14.98 8.91
N GLY A 171 -14.81 -15.69 10.03
CA GLY A 171 -14.76 -15.05 11.35
C GLY A 171 -13.52 -14.17 11.50
N MET A 172 -12.36 -14.65 11.07
CA MET A 172 -11.10 -13.89 11.14
C MET A 172 -11.13 -12.63 10.27
N ILE A 173 -11.68 -12.71 9.05
CA ILE A 173 -11.79 -11.57 8.14
C ILE A 173 -12.69 -10.46 8.71
N ALA A 174 -13.77 -10.82 9.39
CA ALA A 174 -14.67 -9.86 10.03
C ALA A 174 -14.01 -9.11 11.21
N GLU A 175 -13.01 -9.71 11.85
CA GLU A 175 -12.29 -9.13 12.99
C GLU A 175 -11.03 -8.32 12.58
N LEU A 176 -10.65 -8.35 11.29
CA LEU A 176 -9.48 -7.61 10.83
C LEU A 176 -9.67 -6.09 11.02
N SER A 177 -8.60 -5.43 11.44
CA SER A 177 -8.54 -3.97 11.38
C SER A 177 -8.73 -3.50 9.92
N PRO A 178 -9.34 -2.31 9.69
CA PRO A 178 -9.55 -1.77 8.33
C PRO A 178 -8.27 -1.70 7.49
N ASP A 179 -7.14 -1.31 8.09
CA ASP A 179 -5.86 -1.22 7.38
C ASP A 179 -5.34 -2.61 6.96
N ARG A 180 -5.53 -3.62 7.81
CA ARG A 180 -5.14 -5.00 7.49
C ARG A 180 -6.04 -5.61 6.42
N PHE A 181 -7.36 -5.41 6.51
CA PHE A 181 -8.28 -5.85 5.46
C PHE A 181 -7.94 -5.21 4.11
N ARG A 182 -7.62 -3.91 4.10
CA ARG A 182 -7.15 -3.23 2.88
C ARG A 182 -5.91 -3.87 2.29
N ALA A 183 -4.93 -4.20 3.12
CA ALA A 183 -3.69 -4.82 2.67
C ALA A 183 -3.95 -6.22 2.10
N VAL A 184 -4.80 -7.02 2.75
CA VAL A 184 -5.27 -8.32 2.23
C VAL A 184 -5.96 -8.15 0.87
N LEU A 185 -6.90 -7.20 0.77
CA LEU A 185 -7.65 -6.95 -0.46
C LEU A 185 -6.73 -6.49 -1.61
N ASP A 186 -5.79 -5.59 -1.35
CA ASP A 186 -4.84 -5.10 -2.36
C ASP A 186 -3.91 -6.19 -2.88
N VAL A 187 -3.56 -7.17 -2.05
CA VAL A 187 -2.79 -8.35 -2.51
C VAL A 187 -3.63 -9.25 -3.41
N LEU A 188 -4.88 -9.51 -3.02
CA LEU A 188 -5.72 -10.51 -3.69
C LEU A 188 -6.36 -10.02 -4.99
N ALA A 189 -6.78 -8.76 -5.07
CA ALA A 189 -7.61 -8.32 -6.18
C ALA A 189 -7.52 -6.82 -6.47
N GLU A 190 -7.82 -6.47 -7.72
CA GLU A 190 -8.22 -5.12 -8.10
C GLU A 190 -9.75 -5.01 -8.07
N VAL A 191 -10.27 -4.00 -7.37
CA VAL A 191 -11.71 -3.73 -7.28
C VAL A 191 -12.07 -2.56 -8.20
N VAL A 192 -12.94 -2.79 -9.18
CA VAL A 192 -13.40 -1.78 -10.13
C VAL A 192 -14.91 -1.58 -10.01
N VAL A 193 -15.35 -0.33 -9.89
CA VAL A 193 -16.78 0.01 -9.82
C VAL A 193 -17.23 0.61 -11.14
N GLN A 194 -18.21 -0.05 -11.77
CA GLN A 194 -18.80 0.39 -13.03
C GLN A 194 -19.86 1.49 -12.83
N PRO A 195 -20.10 2.34 -13.84
CA PRO A 195 -21.19 3.33 -13.82
C PRO A 195 -22.56 2.70 -13.57
N VAL A 196 -23.49 3.49 -13.02
CA VAL A 196 -24.88 3.05 -12.73
C VAL A 196 -25.66 2.69 -14.00
N GLY A 197 -25.29 3.27 -15.15
CA GLY A 197 -26.08 3.16 -16.38
C GLY A 197 -27.34 4.03 -16.36
N LYS A 198 -28.20 3.89 -17.38
CA LYS A 198 -29.35 4.79 -17.62
C LYS A 198 -30.58 4.55 -16.71
N SER A 199 -30.61 3.52 -15.87
CA SER A 199 -31.84 3.08 -15.15
C SER A 199 -31.68 2.75 -13.66
N GLY A 200 -30.55 3.08 -13.02
CA GLY A 200 -30.30 2.59 -11.65
C GLY A 200 -30.92 3.45 -10.55
N ARG A 201 -32.15 3.12 -10.13
CA ARG A 201 -32.70 3.53 -8.82
C ARG A 201 -32.36 2.55 -7.69
N ILE A 202 -32.12 1.30 -8.04
CA ILE A 202 -31.77 0.21 -7.12
C ILE A 202 -30.29 -0.12 -7.31
N PHE A 203 -29.61 -0.44 -6.22
CA PHE A 203 -28.22 -0.89 -6.28
C PHE A 203 -28.12 -2.22 -7.05
N ASN A 204 -27.26 -2.25 -8.08
CA ASN A 204 -26.88 -3.48 -8.78
C ASN A 204 -25.49 -3.94 -8.30
N PRO A 205 -25.37 -5.09 -7.59
CA PRO A 205 -24.10 -5.64 -7.15
C PRO A 205 -23.10 -5.94 -8.26
N GLU A 206 -23.56 -6.31 -9.47
CA GLU A 206 -22.69 -6.66 -10.62
C GLU A 206 -21.83 -5.49 -11.12
N ARG A 207 -22.13 -4.26 -10.66
CA ARG A 207 -21.29 -3.10 -10.93
C ARG A 207 -19.96 -3.16 -10.19
N VAL A 208 -19.85 -3.96 -9.13
CA VAL A 208 -18.60 -4.18 -8.39
C VAL A 208 -17.90 -5.36 -9.04
N GLN A 209 -16.85 -5.09 -9.80
CA GLN A 209 -16.02 -6.10 -10.45
C GLN A 209 -14.77 -6.32 -9.60
N VAL A 210 -14.50 -7.57 -9.27
CA VAL A 210 -13.30 -7.99 -8.52
C VAL A 210 -12.44 -8.81 -9.47
N ASN A 211 -11.30 -8.25 -9.86
CA ASN A 211 -10.34 -8.89 -10.74
C ASN A 211 -9.23 -9.50 -9.87
N TRP A 212 -9.24 -10.83 -9.71
CA TRP A 212 -8.25 -11.55 -8.91
C TRP A 212 -6.86 -11.50 -9.54
N ARG A 213 -5.83 -11.40 -8.69
CA ARG A 213 -4.41 -11.42 -9.08
C ARG A 213 -3.80 -12.82 -8.97
#